data_AF-A0A667ZXU5-F1
#
_entry.id   AF-A0A667ZXU5-F1
#
_cell.length_a   1.000
_cell.length_b   1.000
_cell.length_c   1.000
_cell.angle_alpha   90.00
_cell.angle_beta   90.00
_cell.angle_gamma   90.00
#
_symmetry.space_group_name_H-M   'P 1'
#
loop_
_entity.id
_entity.type
_entity.pdbx_description
1 polymer ?
#
loop_
_entity_poly.entity_id
_entity_poly.type
_entity_poly.pdbx_seq_one_letter_code
_entity_poly.pdbx_strand_id
1 'polypeptide(L)'
;FIRAIMEAQFPAPGRTITIKTFLPGSGTEVMELCRPSDSRLEHVDFECLFSCLSLRLLLRVFGSLLLERRVIFTADKLSTLSQCCHAVVALLYPFVWQHTYIPVLPSAMLDIVCTPTPFIVGLLSSSLPQLTELPLEEVLVVDLGNSRFLRQLDDEDSILPSKLQSALENVLERRRELANERGGDVLNGEALQCGTLTIVSEAFVRFFVELVGHYPLFITGEREDAVPSKSVRRFLEVFMETQMFGWFIQERELHRQALRGLFEVRVQEYLESIHDNEHRRVNRFLKGLGNRMKFLSKK
;
A
#
# COMPACT_ATOMS: atom_id res chain seq x y z
N PHE A 1 12.54 -27.77 -17.06
CA PHE A 1 11.92 -26.51 -16.64
C PHE A 1 12.61 -25.91 -15.41
N ILE A 2 12.38 -26.41 -14.19
CA ILE A 2 12.93 -25.80 -12.94
C ILE A 2 14.44 -25.59 -13.00
N ARG A 3 15.20 -26.60 -13.44
CA ARG A 3 16.66 -26.48 -13.64
C ARG A 3 17.05 -25.34 -14.60
N ALA A 4 16.34 -25.20 -15.72
CA ALA A 4 16.60 -24.15 -16.69
C ALA A 4 16.26 -22.75 -16.15
N ILE A 5 15.26 -22.62 -15.27
CA ILE A 5 14.99 -21.38 -14.54
C ILE A 5 16.14 -21.07 -13.58
N MET A 6 16.57 -22.06 -12.78
CA MET A 6 17.63 -21.87 -11.80
C MET A 6 18.99 -21.54 -12.43
N GLU A 7 19.25 -22.03 -13.63
CA GLU A 7 20.47 -21.74 -14.39
C GLU A 7 20.40 -20.40 -15.16
N ALA A 8 19.21 -19.85 -15.37
CA ALA A 8 19.05 -18.56 -16.05
C ALA A 8 19.51 -17.40 -15.15
N GLN A 9 20.17 -16.40 -15.74
CA GLN A 9 20.52 -15.18 -15.03
C GLN A 9 19.26 -14.47 -14.55
N PHE A 10 19.29 -13.97 -13.31
CA PHE A 10 18.17 -13.20 -12.78
C PHE A 10 17.99 -11.89 -13.58
N PRO A 11 16.84 -11.68 -14.26
CA PRO A 11 16.65 -10.52 -15.11
C PRO A 11 16.72 -9.20 -14.34
N ALA A 12 17.23 -8.15 -14.99
CA ALA A 12 17.04 -6.78 -14.53
C ALA A 12 15.54 -6.39 -14.64
N PRO A 13 15.04 -5.42 -13.84
CA PRO A 13 13.65 -4.97 -13.93
C PRO A 13 13.26 -4.55 -15.37
N GLY A 14 12.07 -4.96 -15.81
CA GLY A 14 11.55 -4.73 -17.16
C GLY A 14 12.17 -5.61 -18.26
N ARG A 15 13.01 -6.59 -17.91
CA ARG A 15 13.64 -7.50 -18.87
C ARG A 15 12.98 -8.86 -18.88
N THR A 16 12.90 -9.43 -20.08
CA THR A 16 12.40 -10.78 -20.33
C THR A 16 13.56 -11.76 -20.49
N ILE A 17 13.44 -12.93 -19.86
CA ILE A 17 14.29 -14.10 -20.11
C ILE A 17 13.50 -15.16 -20.85
N THR A 18 14.19 -15.92 -21.69
CA THR A 18 13.61 -17.02 -22.44
C THR A 18 14.13 -18.35 -21.90
N ILE A 19 13.23 -19.15 -21.33
CA ILE A 19 13.52 -20.48 -20.79
C ILE A 19 13.19 -21.53 -21.84
N LYS A 20 14.18 -22.33 -22.22
CA LYS A 20 13.99 -23.47 -23.12
C LYS A 20 13.96 -24.76 -22.30
N THR A 21 12.88 -25.53 -22.41
CA THR A 21 12.76 -26.83 -21.75
C THR A 21 12.50 -27.91 -22.78
N PHE A 22 13.20 -29.04 -22.67
CA PHE A 22 12.89 -30.24 -23.44
C PHE A 22 11.94 -31.13 -22.63
N LEU A 23 10.75 -31.40 -23.18
CA LEU A 23 9.78 -32.34 -22.62
C LEU A 23 9.77 -33.62 -23.47
N PRO A 24 9.96 -34.81 -22.86
CA PRO A 24 9.85 -36.08 -23.59
C PRO A 24 8.48 -36.20 -24.25
N GLY A 25 8.45 -36.36 -25.58
CA GLY A 25 7.21 -36.51 -26.37
C GLY A 25 6.66 -35.20 -26.98
N SER A 26 6.91 -34.05 -26.36
CA SER A 26 6.43 -32.73 -26.86
C SER A 26 7.54 -31.87 -27.50
N GLY A 27 8.81 -32.26 -27.38
CA GLY A 27 9.93 -31.54 -27.96
C GLY A 27 10.41 -30.37 -27.10
N THR A 28 11.01 -29.36 -27.74
CA THR A 28 11.52 -28.16 -27.05
C THR A 28 10.43 -27.12 -26.92
N GLU A 29 9.98 -26.86 -25.71
CA GLU A 29 9.12 -25.72 -25.38
C GLU A 29 9.96 -24.50 -24.98
N VAL A 30 9.47 -23.33 -25.38
CA VAL A 30 10.09 -22.04 -25.10
C VAL A 30 9.10 -21.19 -24.34
N MET A 31 9.50 -20.73 -23.15
CA MET A 31 8.67 -19.88 -22.29
C MET A 31 9.38 -18.57 -22.00
N GLU A 32 8.65 -17.47 -22.10
CA GLU A 32 9.16 -16.14 -21.81
C GLU A 32 8.69 -15.67 -20.43
N LEU A 33 9.63 -15.21 -19.60
CA LEU A 33 9.36 -14.70 -18.26
C LEU A 33 9.88 -13.28 -18.16
N CYS A 34 9.02 -12.32 -17.85
CA CYS A 34 9.40 -10.92 -17.70
C CYS A 34 9.47 -10.55 -16.21
N ARG A 35 10.55 -9.88 -15.80
CA ARG A 35 10.59 -9.21 -14.50
C ARG A 35 9.87 -7.87 -14.63
N PRO A 36 8.84 -7.58 -13.80
CA PRO A 36 8.19 -6.27 -13.81
C PRO A 36 9.19 -5.13 -13.64
N SER A 37 8.94 -3.99 -14.30
CA SER A 37 9.73 -2.77 -14.11
C SER A 37 9.52 -2.17 -12.71
N ASP A 38 8.34 -2.35 -12.15
CA ASP A 38 7.96 -1.99 -10.80
C ASP A 38 7.40 -3.23 -10.08
N SER A 39 8.17 -3.77 -9.14
CA SER A 39 7.79 -4.96 -8.39
C SER A 39 6.93 -4.65 -7.16
N ARG A 40 6.64 -3.37 -6.85
CA ARG A 40 5.87 -2.99 -5.65
C ARG A 40 4.46 -3.56 -5.62
N LEU A 41 3.87 -3.72 -6.79
CA LEU A 41 2.51 -4.23 -6.98
C LEU A 41 2.51 -5.67 -7.50
N GLU A 42 3.67 -6.33 -7.51
CA GLU A 42 3.76 -7.73 -7.90
C GLU A 42 3.02 -8.59 -6.87
N HIS A 43 2.11 -9.45 -7.34
CA HIS A 43 1.23 -10.28 -6.50
C HIS A 43 0.25 -9.51 -5.60
N VAL A 44 0.09 -8.20 -5.80
CA VAL A 44 -0.89 -7.39 -5.08
C VAL A 44 -2.24 -7.47 -5.77
N ASP A 45 -3.27 -7.82 -5.01
CA ASP A 45 -4.66 -7.76 -5.45
C ASP A 45 -5.51 -6.93 -4.48
N PHE A 46 -5.77 -5.68 -4.86
CA PHE A 46 -6.62 -4.79 -4.07
C PHE A 46 -8.11 -5.18 -4.11
N GLU A 47 -8.57 -5.96 -5.10
CA GLU A 47 -9.99 -6.34 -5.19
C GLU A 47 -10.39 -7.30 -4.06
N CYS A 48 -9.50 -8.23 -3.72
CA CYS A 48 -9.69 -9.06 -2.53
C CYS A 48 -9.81 -8.19 -1.26
N LEU A 49 -8.97 -7.16 -1.12
CA LEU A 49 -9.01 -6.27 0.04
C LEU A 49 -10.32 -5.47 0.11
N PHE A 50 -10.74 -4.85 -1.00
CA PHE A 50 -11.96 -4.04 -1.04
C PHE A 50 -13.25 -4.86 -0.96
N SER A 51 -13.22 -6.14 -1.33
CA SER A 51 -14.36 -7.05 -1.12
C SER A 51 -14.46 -7.53 0.33
N CYS A 52 -13.36 -7.58 1.07
CA CYS A 52 -13.35 -7.98 2.48
C CYS A 52 -13.57 -6.81 3.45
N LEU A 53 -13.00 -5.63 3.16
CA LEU A 53 -13.03 -4.47 4.05
C LEU A 53 -13.82 -3.31 3.47
N SER A 54 -14.77 -2.80 4.26
CA SER A 54 -15.34 -1.47 4.00
C SER A 54 -14.22 -0.41 4.00
N LEU A 55 -14.41 0.64 3.19
CA LEU A 55 -13.42 1.71 3.07
C LEU A 55 -13.11 2.36 4.42
N ARG A 56 -14.13 2.53 5.26
CA ARG A 56 -13.96 3.03 6.64
C ARG A 56 -13.01 2.14 7.46
N LEU A 57 -13.22 0.83 7.47
CA LEU A 57 -12.36 -0.09 8.22
C LEU A 57 -10.95 -0.17 7.62
N LEU A 58 -10.84 -0.16 6.29
CA LEU A 58 -9.55 -0.11 5.62
C LEU A 58 -8.72 1.11 6.06
N LEU A 59 -9.33 2.30 6.13
CA LEU A 59 -8.63 3.52 6.54
C LEU A 59 -8.20 3.48 8.00
N ARG A 60 -9.00 2.87 8.88
CA ARG A 60 -8.64 2.65 10.29
C ARG A 60 -7.47 1.66 10.45
N VAL A 61 -7.50 0.57 9.68
CA VAL A 61 -6.39 -0.39 9.60
C VAL A 61 -5.14 0.30 9.07
N PHE A 62 -5.26 1.04 7.97
CA PHE A 62 -4.16 1.80 7.38
C PHE A 62 -3.54 2.79 8.38
N GLY A 63 -4.35 3.59 9.08
CA GLY A 63 -3.86 4.47 10.15
C GLY A 63 -3.15 3.71 11.27
N SER A 64 -3.70 2.57 11.69
CA SER A 64 -3.07 1.71 12.71
C SER A 64 -1.71 1.18 12.27
N LEU A 65 -1.57 0.80 10.99
CA LEU A 65 -0.30 0.36 10.42
C LEU A 65 0.71 1.51 10.31
N LEU A 66 0.26 2.73 9.97
CA LEU A 66 1.15 3.90 9.97
C LEU A 66 1.73 4.16 11.35
N LEU A 67 1.02 3.83 12.43
CA LEU A 67 1.53 3.94 13.80
C LEU A 67 2.25 2.67 14.29
N GLU A 68 2.60 1.74 13.39
CA GLU A 68 3.28 0.48 13.70
C GLU A 68 2.57 -0.32 14.80
N ARG A 69 1.24 -0.45 14.71
CA ARG A 69 0.48 -1.28 15.66
C ARG A 69 0.57 -2.76 15.35
N ARG A 70 0.23 -3.57 16.36
CA ARG A 70 0.04 -5.02 16.26
C ARG A 70 -1.32 -5.30 15.62
N VAL A 71 -1.33 -5.82 14.39
CA VAL A 71 -2.56 -6.09 13.62
C VAL A 71 -2.65 -7.57 13.26
N ILE A 72 -3.78 -8.19 13.60
CA ILE A 72 -4.14 -9.55 13.22
C ILE A 72 -5.30 -9.49 12.23
N PHE A 73 -5.13 -10.05 11.04
CA PHE A 73 -6.21 -10.32 10.10
C PHE A 73 -6.72 -11.74 10.28
N THR A 74 -8.03 -11.92 10.18
CA THR A 74 -8.68 -13.23 10.33
C THR A 74 -9.60 -13.50 9.16
N ALA A 75 -9.54 -14.71 8.59
CA ALA A 75 -10.41 -15.15 7.50
C ALA A 75 -10.47 -16.69 7.43
N ASP A 76 -11.46 -17.22 6.73
CA ASP A 76 -11.62 -18.67 6.56
C ASP A 76 -10.69 -19.27 5.50
N LYS A 77 -10.12 -18.43 4.63
CA LYS A 77 -9.31 -18.85 3.49
C LYS A 77 -7.91 -18.25 3.56
N LEU A 78 -6.90 -19.10 3.35
CA LEU A 78 -5.50 -18.69 3.28
C LEU A 78 -5.24 -17.68 2.15
N SER A 79 -5.89 -17.86 1.00
CA SER A 79 -5.76 -16.93 -0.13
C SER A 79 -6.23 -15.52 0.24
N THR A 80 -7.36 -15.40 0.94
CA THR A 80 -7.89 -14.12 1.39
C THR A 80 -6.95 -13.44 2.37
N LEU A 81 -6.40 -14.19 3.34
CA LEU A 81 -5.40 -13.69 4.28
C LEU A 81 -4.16 -13.17 3.55
N SER A 82 -3.54 -13.99 2.70
CA SER A 82 -2.32 -13.60 2.00
C SER A 82 -2.56 -12.39 1.10
N GLN A 83 -3.62 -12.38 0.30
CA GLN A 83 -3.93 -11.29 -0.63
C GLN A 83 -4.22 -9.98 0.12
N CYS A 84 -5.03 -10.01 1.18
CA CYS A 84 -5.32 -8.81 1.96
C CYS A 84 -4.08 -8.29 2.69
N CYS A 85 -3.26 -9.15 3.29
CA CYS A 85 -2.01 -8.78 3.94
C CYS A 85 -1.04 -8.10 2.96
N HIS A 86 -0.81 -8.69 1.77
CA HIS A 86 0.06 -8.09 0.76
C HIS A 86 -0.49 -6.76 0.26
N ALA A 87 -1.81 -6.68 0.05
CA ALA A 87 -2.48 -5.46 -0.36
C ALA A 87 -2.29 -4.34 0.66
N VAL A 88 -2.57 -4.55 1.96
CA VAL A 88 -2.42 -3.49 2.97
C VAL A 88 -0.98 -3.04 3.13
N VAL A 89 0.01 -3.94 3.01
CA VAL A 89 1.43 -3.57 3.05
C VAL A 89 1.80 -2.72 1.82
N ALA A 90 1.29 -3.04 0.64
CA ALA A 90 1.53 -2.26 -0.57
C ALA A 90 0.97 -0.83 -0.47
N LEU A 91 -0.10 -0.62 0.31
CA LEU A 91 -0.66 0.71 0.59
C LEU A 91 0.28 1.61 1.42
N LEU A 92 1.29 1.05 2.09
CA LEU A 92 2.25 1.81 2.90
C LEU A 92 3.31 2.51 2.06
N TYR A 93 3.47 2.16 0.78
CA TYR A 93 4.44 2.79 -0.12
C TYR A 93 4.28 4.33 -0.14
N PRO A 94 5.35 5.12 0.11
CA PRO A 94 6.77 4.79 -0.04
C PRO A 94 7.45 4.15 1.19
N PHE A 95 6.73 3.97 2.29
CA PHE A 95 7.28 3.36 3.49
C PHE A 95 7.29 1.84 3.34
N VAL A 96 8.33 1.22 3.91
CA VAL A 96 8.49 -0.22 3.96
C VAL A 96 8.28 -0.66 5.39
N TRP A 97 7.36 -1.61 5.60
CA TRP A 97 7.13 -2.20 6.91
C TRP A 97 8.42 -2.84 7.45
N GLN A 98 8.85 -2.44 8.66
CA GLN A 98 10.13 -2.84 9.24
C GLN A 98 10.01 -3.99 10.25
N HIS A 99 8.80 -4.45 10.54
CA HIS A 99 8.54 -5.39 11.64
C HIS A 99 8.08 -6.76 11.15
N THR A 100 7.72 -7.63 12.09
CA THR A 100 7.24 -8.99 11.78
C THR A 100 6.05 -8.94 10.82
N TYR A 101 6.16 -9.66 9.71
CA TYR A 101 5.13 -9.78 8.69
C TYR A 101 4.92 -11.25 8.35
N ILE A 102 3.77 -11.81 8.76
CA ILE A 102 3.43 -13.22 8.54
C ILE A 102 2.01 -13.29 7.96
N PRO A 103 1.85 -13.25 6.62
CA PRO A 103 0.53 -13.22 5.98
C PRO A 103 -0.38 -14.39 6.33
N VAL A 104 0.23 -15.53 6.66
CA VAL A 104 -0.43 -16.75 7.11
C VAL A 104 0.44 -17.36 8.20
N LEU A 105 -0.02 -17.26 9.45
CA LEU A 105 0.66 -17.83 10.60
C LEU A 105 0.14 -19.25 10.88
N PRO A 106 1.02 -20.27 10.90
CA PRO A 106 0.64 -21.61 11.32
C PRO A 106 0.14 -21.63 12.77
N SER A 107 -0.88 -22.44 13.06
CA SER A 107 -1.45 -22.57 14.41
C SER A 107 -0.42 -23.02 15.46
N ALA A 108 0.61 -23.78 15.06
CA ALA A 108 1.69 -24.22 15.93
C ALA A 108 2.58 -23.08 16.45
N MET A 109 2.50 -21.89 15.85
CA MET A 109 3.30 -20.70 16.21
C MET A 109 2.42 -19.55 16.70
N LEU A 110 1.21 -19.86 17.21
CA LEU A 110 0.25 -18.83 17.61
C LEU A 110 0.78 -17.93 18.74
N ASP A 111 1.66 -18.46 19.59
CA ASP A 111 2.33 -17.74 20.68
C ASP A 111 3.11 -16.50 20.22
N ILE A 112 3.53 -16.42 18.96
CA ILE A 112 4.23 -15.24 18.42
C ILE A 112 3.40 -13.95 18.54
N VAL A 113 2.06 -14.04 18.54
CA VAL A 113 1.19 -12.85 18.63
C VAL A 113 1.22 -12.20 20.02
N CYS A 114 1.85 -12.82 21.01
CA CYS A 114 2.11 -12.25 22.33
C CYS A 114 3.38 -11.37 22.38
N THR A 115 4.12 -11.22 21.27
CA THR A 115 5.29 -10.34 21.23
C THR A 115 4.90 -8.88 21.48
N PRO A 116 5.71 -8.11 22.23
CA PRO A 116 5.47 -6.69 22.42
C PRO A 116 5.87 -5.85 21.18
N THR A 117 6.52 -6.43 20.18
CA THR A 117 6.91 -5.70 18.97
C THR A 117 5.72 -5.55 18.02
N PRO A 118 5.69 -4.50 17.17
CA PRO A 118 4.72 -4.41 16.09
C PRO A 118 4.72 -5.63 15.19
N PHE A 119 3.57 -5.96 14.61
CA PHE A 119 3.46 -7.02 13.62
C PHE A 119 2.22 -6.88 12.75
N ILE A 120 2.26 -7.54 11.59
CA ILE A 120 1.09 -7.84 10.77
C ILE A 120 1.03 -9.36 10.61
N VAL A 121 -0.04 -9.97 11.09
CA VAL A 121 -0.22 -11.42 11.08
C VAL A 121 -1.57 -11.79 10.50
N GLY A 122 -1.63 -12.83 9.66
CA GLY A 122 -2.89 -13.44 9.23
C GLY A 122 -3.15 -14.78 9.93
N LEU A 123 -4.35 -14.97 10.45
CA LEU A 123 -4.80 -16.17 11.14
C LEU A 123 -6.06 -16.74 10.49
N LEU A 124 -6.13 -18.07 10.37
CA LEU A 124 -7.39 -18.72 10.03
C LEU A 124 -8.41 -18.49 11.14
N SER A 125 -9.68 -18.27 10.78
CA SER A 125 -10.76 -18.10 11.75
C SER A 125 -10.86 -19.27 12.74
N SER A 126 -10.46 -20.47 12.33
CA SER A 126 -10.40 -21.66 13.19
C SER A 126 -9.45 -21.52 14.38
N SER A 127 -8.48 -20.60 14.32
CA SER A 127 -7.52 -20.33 15.40
C SER A 127 -8.04 -19.30 16.42
N LEU A 128 -9.19 -18.66 16.16
CA LEU A 128 -9.77 -17.65 17.05
C LEU A 128 -10.03 -18.13 18.49
N PRO A 129 -10.53 -19.36 18.74
CA PRO A 129 -10.72 -19.84 20.11
C PRO A 129 -9.41 -19.87 20.90
N GLN A 130 -8.33 -20.35 20.27
CA GLN A 130 -7.00 -20.37 20.90
C GLN A 130 -6.45 -18.96 21.10
N LEU A 131 -6.71 -18.05 20.15
CA LEU A 131 -6.30 -16.65 20.26
C LEU A 131 -6.93 -15.96 21.49
N THR A 132 -8.18 -16.28 21.83
CA THR A 132 -8.86 -15.71 23.00
C THR A 132 -8.30 -16.15 24.35
N GLU A 133 -7.55 -17.26 24.38
CA GLU A 133 -6.90 -17.76 25.59
C GLU A 133 -5.54 -17.09 25.85
N LEU A 134 -4.99 -16.36 24.87
CA LEU A 134 -3.70 -15.72 24.97
C LEU A 134 -3.78 -14.34 25.64
N PRO A 135 -2.74 -13.93 26.39
CA PRO A 135 -2.66 -12.61 27.03
C PRO A 135 -2.30 -11.54 26.00
N LEU A 136 -3.25 -11.19 25.15
CA LEU A 136 -3.06 -10.17 24.12
C LEU A 136 -3.27 -8.78 24.72
N GLU A 137 -2.31 -7.89 24.54
CA GLU A 137 -2.41 -6.47 24.92
C GLU A 137 -2.19 -5.61 23.68
N GLU A 138 -3.02 -4.58 23.51
CA GLU A 138 -2.88 -3.58 22.44
C GLU A 138 -2.80 -4.16 21.02
N VAL A 139 -3.63 -5.17 20.73
CA VAL A 139 -3.71 -5.81 19.40
C VAL A 139 -5.03 -5.46 18.72
N LEU A 140 -4.96 -4.97 17.48
CA LEU A 140 -6.10 -4.79 16.59
C LEU A 140 -6.40 -6.13 15.91
N VAL A 141 -7.63 -6.65 16.06
CA VAL A 141 -8.04 -7.92 15.42
C VAL A 141 -9.16 -7.63 14.42
N VAL A 142 -8.88 -7.93 13.15
CA VAL A 142 -9.72 -7.61 12.00
C VAL A 142 -10.30 -8.88 11.41
N ASP A 143 -11.62 -8.94 11.30
CA ASP A 143 -12.37 -10.01 10.64
C ASP A 143 -12.64 -9.62 9.19
N LEU A 144 -11.88 -10.22 8.27
CA LEU A 144 -12.00 -10.00 6.83
C LEU A 144 -13.25 -10.67 6.26
N GLY A 145 -13.76 -11.73 6.90
CA GLY A 145 -14.95 -12.44 6.45
C GLY A 145 -16.23 -11.66 6.66
N ASN A 146 -16.32 -10.92 7.78
CA ASN A 146 -17.51 -10.14 8.16
C ASN A 146 -17.30 -8.63 8.11
N SER A 147 -16.13 -8.15 7.68
CA SER A 147 -15.81 -6.72 7.61
C SER A 147 -16.04 -5.99 8.93
N ARG A 148 -15.36 -6.42 9.99
CA ARG A 148 -15.49 -5.82 11.34
C ARG A 148 -14.22 -5.97 12.17
N PHE A 149 -14.15 -5.24 13.27
CA PHE A 149 -13.15 -5.49 14.32
C PHE A 149 -13.69 -6.46 15.35
N LEU A 150 -12.90 -7.48 15.69
CA LEU A 150 -13.12 -8.34 16.85
C LEU A 150 -12.52 -7.73 18.12
N ARG A 151 -11.48 -6.92 17.95
CA ARG A 151 -10.83 -6.12 19.00
C ARG A 151 -10.28 -4.83 18.39
N GLN A 152 -10.42 -3.72 19.11
CA GLN A 152 -9.96 -2.38 18.72
C GLN A 152 -9.33 -1.64 19.92
N LEU A 153 -8.69 -0.51 19.66
CA LEU A 153 -7.99 0.35 20.63
C LEU A 153 -8.72 1.71 20.82
N ASP A 154 -9.86 1.89 20.16
CA ASP A 154 -10.84 2.98 20.33
C ASP A 154 -10.40 4.38 19.86
N ASP A 155 -9.22 4.52 19.28
CA ASP A 155 -8.71 5.78 18.73
C ASP A 155 -8.54 5.78 17.20
N GLU A 156 -8.84 4.66 16.53
CA GLU A 156 -8.56 4.45 15.11
C GLU A 156 -9.24 5.46 14.18
N ASP A 157 -10.41 5.97 14.57
CA ASP A 157 -11.14 7.01 13.84
C ASP A 157 -10.43 8.37 13.81
N SER A 158 -9.46 8.58 14.71
CA SER A 158 -8.81 9.87 14.93
C SER A 158 -7.34 9.90 14.52
N ILE A 159 -6.79 8.77 14.05
CA ILE A 159 -5.39 8.64 13.67
C ILE A 159 -5.09 9.54 12.46
N LEU A 160 -5.80 9.35 11.34
CA LEU A 160 -5.45 10.00 10.09
C LEU A 160 -5.86 11.50 10.08
N PRO A 161 -5.08 12.39 9.43
CA PRO A 161 -5.50 13.77 9.25
C PRO A 161 -6.79 13.86 8.42
N SER A 162 -7.86 14.36 9.02
CA SER A 162 -9.22 14.33 8.45
C SER A 162 -9.32 14.81 6.99
N LYS A 163 -8.64 15.90 6.63
CA LYS A 163 -8.64 16.42 5.24
C LYS A 163 -8.01 15.42 4.25
N LEU A 164 -6.89 14.79 4.64
CA LEU A 164 -6.21 13.81 3.80
C LEU A 164 -7.03 12.51 3.72
N GLN A 165 -7.61 12.09 4.84
CA GLN A 165 -8.51 10.94 4.90
C GLN A 165 -9.73 11.15 3.98
N SER A 166 -10.44 12.27 4.07
CA SER A 166 -11.59 12.54 3.20
C SER A 166 -11.20 12.63 1.72
N ALA A 167 -10.04 13.21 1.40
CA ALA A 167 -9.55 13.25 0.03
C ALA A 167 -9.27 11.85 -0.53
N LEU A 168 -8.63 10.99 0.27
CA LEU A 168 -8.36 9.60 -0.08
C LEU A 168 -9.66 8.79 -0.24
N GLU A 169 -10.58 8.95 0.71
CA GLU A 169 -11.90 8.31 0.68
C GLU A 169 -12.65 8.65 -0.62
N ASN A 170 -12.77 9.93 -0.95
CA ASN A 170 -13.43 10.38 -2.19
C ASN A 170 -12.84 9.75 -3.47
N VAL A 171 -11.50 9.62 -3.55
CA VAL A 171 -10.83 9.01 -4.71
C VAL A 171 -11.16 7.53 -4.81
N LEU A 172 -11.14 6.82 -3.68
CA LEU A 172 -11.42 5.38 -3.62
C LEU A 172 -12.90 5.06 -3.84
N GLU A 173 -13.81 5.91 -3.36
CA GLU A 173 -15.25 5.80 -3.65
C GLU A 173 -15.54 6.05 -5.13
N ARG A 174 -14.92 7.08 -5.73
CA ARG A 174 -15.09 7.34 -7.16
C ARG A 174 -14.59 6.17 -8.02
N ARG A 175 -13.50 5.52 -7.59
CA ARG A 175 -13.01 4.29 -8.23
C ARG A 175 -14.04 3.17 -8.15
N ARG A 176 -14.66 2.97 -6.98
CA ARG A 176 -15.72 1.96 -6.76
C ARG A 176 -16.93 2.20 -7.67
N GLU A 177 -17.38 3.45 -7.81
CA GLU A 177 -18.47 3.82 -8.72
C GLU A 177 -18.15 3.45 -10.18
N LEU A 178 -16.97 3.84 -10.66
CA LEU A 178 -16.54 3.56 -12.04
C LEU A 178 -16.37 2.06 -12.32
N ALA A 179 -15.98 1.27 -11.32
CA ALA A 179 -15.90 -0.18 -11.44
C ALA A 179 -17.30 -0.81 -11.57
N ASN A 180 -18.27 -0.34 -10.76
CA ASN A 180 -19.64 -0.83 -10.80
C ASN A 180 -20.37 -0.47 -12.11
N GLU A 181 -20.13 0.72 -12.67
CA GLU A 181 -20.69 1.16 -13.96
C GLU A 181 -20.20 0.33 -15.16
N ARG A 182 -19.03 -0.30 -15.05
CA ARG A 182 -18.38 -1.06 -16.14
C ARG A 182 -18.56 -2.57 -16.05
N GLY A 183 -19.23 -3.08 -15.02
CA GLY A 183 -19.43 -4.51 -14.75
C GLY A 183 -20.31 -5.28 -15.76
N GLY A 184 -20.61 -4.71 -16.93
CA GLY A 184 -21.38 -5.35 -18.00
C GLY A 184 -20.56 -5.94 -19.15
N ASP A 185 -19.25 -5.63 -19.27
CA ASP A 185 -18.44 -6.01 -20.43
C ASP A 185 -17.20 -6.82 -20.02
N VAL A 186 -17.35 -8.15 -19.99
CA VAL A 186 -16.44 -9.15 -19.37
C VAL A 186 -15.16 -9.40 -20.19
N LEU A 187 -14.92 -8.66 -21.29
CA LEU A 187 -13.89 -9.03 -22.26
C LEU A 187 -12.47 -8.51 -21.97
N ASN A 188 -12.24 -7.70 -20.92
CA ASN A 188 -10.94 -7.05 -20.64
C ASN A 188 -10.46 -7.15 -19.17
N GLY A 189 -10.51 -8.35 -18.56
CA GLY A 189 -10.17 -8.57 -17.14
C GLY A 189 -8.78 -8.07 -16.72
N GLU A 190 -7.73 -8.34 -17.50
CA GLU A 190 -6.34 -8.01 -17.13
C GLU A 190 -6.03 -6.50 -17.21
N ALA A 191 -6.52 -5.83 -18.26
CA ALA A 191 -6.33 -4.39 -18.42
C ALA A 191 -7.10 -3.59 -17.35
N LEU A 192 -8.29 -4.08 -16.96
CA LEU A 192 -9.11 -3.47 -15.92
C LEU A 192 -8.49 -3.63 -14.53
N GLN A 193 -7.90 -4.80 -14.24
CA GLN A 193 -7.18 -5.05 -12.99
C GLN A 193 -5.93 -4.16 -12.89
N CYS A 194 -5.14 -4.06 -13.97
CA CYS A 194 -3.98 -3.16 -14.03
C CYS A 194 -4.34 -1.68 -13.81
N GLY A 195 -5.42 -1.21 -14.45
CA GLY A 195 -5.91 0.17 -14.27
C GLY A 195 -6.40 0.44 -12.84
N THR A 196 -7.06 -0.52 -12.21
CA THR A 196 -7.49 -0.45 -10.81
C THR A 196 -6.29 -0.37 -9.86
N LEU A 197 -5.32 -1.26 -10.01
CA LEU A 197 -4.10 -1.29 -9.18
C LEU A 197 -3.38 0.05 -9.21
N THR A 198 -3.26 0.63 -10.41
CA THR A 198 -2.62 1.93 -10.63
C THR A 198 -3.37 3.06 -9.92
N ILE A 199 -4.71 3.11 -10.02
CA ILE A 199 -5.51 4.17 -9.38
C ILE A 199 -5.37 4.11 -7.85
N VAL A 200 -5.40 2.92 -7.27
CA VAL A 200 -5.24 2.73 -5.82
C VAL A 200 -3.84 3.15 -5.40
N SER A 201 -2.79 2.63 -6.04
CA SER A 201 -1.41 3.01 -5.73
C SER A 201 -1.21 4.53 -5.84
N GLU A 202 -1.76 5.15 -6.87
CA GLU A 202 -1.67 6.59 -7.10
C GLU A 202 -2.36 7.39 -5.98
N ALA A 203 -3.52 6.93 -5.50
CA ALA A 203 -4.26 7.61 -4.44
C ALA A 203 -3.46 7.64 -3.13
N PHE A 204 -2.86 6.51 -2.75
CA PHE A 204 -2.02 6.41 -1.56
C PHE A 204 -0.69 7.16 -1.72
N VAL A 205 -0.06 7.14 -2.91
CA VAL A 205 1.11 7.98 -3.18
C VAL A 205 0.78 9.46 -3.00
N ARG A 206 -0.37 9.93 -3.51
CA ARG A 206 -0.80 11.33 -3.29
C ARG A 206 -1.03 11.65 -1.82
N PHE A 207 -1.63 10.73 -1.07
CA PHE A 207 -1.77 10.88 0.38
C PHE A 207 -0.40 11.13 1.04
N PHE A 208 0.61 10.33 0.70
CA PHE A 208 1.95 10.51 1.27
C PHE A 208 2.69 11.73 0.74
N VAL A 209 2.50 12.13 -0.53
CA VAL A 209 3.11 13.35 -1.07
C VAL A 209 2.58 14.58 -0.32
N GLU A 210 1.28 14.65 -0.03
CA GLU A 210 0.73 15.74 0.77
C GLU A 210 1.19 15.67 2.24
N LEU A 211 1.39 14.46 2.76
CA LEU A 211 1.78 14.23 4.15
C LEU A 211 3.24 14.52 4.44
N VAL A 212 4.15 14.09 3.57
CA VAL A 212 5.61 14.12 3.77
C VAL A 212 6.40 14.59 2.54
N GLY A 213 5.77 14.98 1.42
CA GLY A 213 6.48 15.34 0.19
C GLY A 213 7.37 16.60 0.28
N HIS A 214 7.27 17.33 1.38
CA HIS A 214 8.15 18.46 1.72
C HIS A 214 9.45 18.02 2.39
N TYR A 215 9.65 16.72 2.68
CA TYR A 215 10.85 16.19 3.33
C TYR A 215 12.19 16.64 2.73
N PRO A 216 12.36 16.84 1.39
CA PRO A 216 13.67 17.22 0.86
C PRO A 216 14.16 18.56 1.41
N LEU A 217 13.23 19.47 1.72
CA LEU A 217 13.54 20.80 2.28
C LEU A 217 14.11 20.73 3.71
N PHE A 218 13.76 19.68 4.46
CA PHE A 218 14.32 19.43 5.80
C PHE A 218 15.69 18.78 5.72
N ILE A 219 15.91 17.89 4.74
CA ILE A 219 17.21 17.25 4.50
C ILE A 219 18.24 18.28 3.99
N THR A 220 17.82 19.25 3.17
CA THR A 220 18.70 20.32 2.64
C THR A 220 18.87 21.50 3.60
N GLY A 221 18.00 21.63 4.61
CA GLY A 221 18.03 22.72 5.59
C GLY A 221 17.48 24.05 5.06
N GLU A 222 16.68 24.03 3.99
CA GLU A 222 16.29 25.23 3.25
C GLU A 222 14.98 25.89 3.73
N ARG A 223 14.08 25.20 4.46
CA ARG A 223 12.85 25.80 5.02
C ARG A 223 12.32 25.05 6.26
N GLU A 224 12.11 25.78 7.36
CA GLU A 224 11.32 25.31 8.52
C GLU A 224 9.81 25.60 8.39
N ASP A 225 9.41 26.55 7.53
CA ASP A 225 8.05 27.14 7.53
C ASP A 225 7.06 26.53 6.51
N ALA A 226 7.31 25.32 5.99
CA ALA A 226 6.30 24.59 5.23
C ALA A 226 5.22 24.04 6.17
N VAL A 227 4.51 24.94 6.87
CA VAL A 227 3.65 24.60 8.01
C VAL A 227 2.49 23.70 7.57
N PRO A 228 2.50 22.40 7.95
CA PRO A 228 1.36 21.55 7.71
C PRO A 228 0.18 22.00 8.58
N SER A 229 -1.03 21.63 8.19
CA SER A 229 -2.21 21.90 9.02
C SER A 229 -2.08 21.30 10.42
N LYS A 230 -2.76 21.86 11.44
CA LYS A 230 -2.66 21.39 12.84
C LYS A 230 -2.91 19.88 12.99
N SER A 231 -3.84 19.30 12.24
CA SER A 231 -4.11 17.86 12.27
C SER A 231 -2.97 17.04 11.66
N VAL A 232 -2.39 17.50 10.56
CA VAL A 232 -1.22 16.87 9.95
C VAL A 232 -0.01 16.94 10.88
N ARG A 233 0.24 18.10 11.53
CA ARG A 233 1.31 18.23 12.51
C ARG A 233 1.17 17.22 13.66
N ARG A 234 -0.02 17.13 14.27
CA ARG A 234 -0.29 16.18 15.35
C ARG A 234 -0.06 14.73 14.93
N PHE A 235 -0.44 14.37 13.70
CA PHE A 235 -0.17 13.04 13.18
C PHE A 235 1.35 12.81 12.99
N LEU A 236 2.04 13.77 12.38
CA LEU A 236 3.49 13.67 12.13
C LEU A 236 4.29 13.56 13.43
N GLU A 237 3.89 14.23 14.52
CA GLU A 237 4.50 14.11 15.85
C GLU A 237 4.61 12.65 16.32
N VAL A 238 3.63 11.80 15.98
CA VAL A 238 3.67 10.38 16.34
C VAL A 238 4.27 9.53 15.22
N PHE A 239 3.94 9.83 13.97
CA PHE A 239 4.41 9.07 12.81
C PHE A 239 5.92 9.14 12.62
N MET A 240 6.56 10.26 12.94
CA MET A 240 8.01 10.42 12.82
C MET A 240 8.81 9.56 13.81
N GLU A 241 8.18 9.09 14.89
CA GLU A 241 8.79 8.19 15.88
C GLU A 241 8.81 6.71 15.41
N THR A 242 8.22 6.41 14.26
CA THR A 242 8.12 5.05 13.72
C THR A 242 9.41 4.60 13.04
N GLN A 243 9.69 3.30 13.06
CA GLN A 243 10.82 2.71 12.35
C GLN A 243 10.70 2.89 10.83
N MET A 244 9.49 2.76 10.30
CA MET A 244 9.17 3.05 8.90
C MET A 244 9.64 4.45 8.49
N PHE A 245 9.33 5.48 9.28
CA PHE A 245 9.73 6.85 8.98
C PHE A 245 11.24 7.05 9.10
N GLY A 246 11.85 6.54 10.18
CA GLY A 246 13.30 6.60 10.38
C GLY A 246 14.07 5.99 9.20
N TRP A 247 13.66 4.79 8.75
CA TRP A 247 14.24 4.12 7.59
C TRP A 247 14.03 4.92 6.30
N PHE A 248 12.84 5.46 6.09
CA PHE A 248 12.50 6.27 4.92
C PHE A 248 13.45 7.48 4.77
N ILE A 249 13.75 8.19 5.86
CA ILE A 249 14.67 9.32 5.86
C ILE A 249 16.11 8.85 5.65
N GLN A 250 16.56 7.84 6.41
CA GLN A 250 17.93 7.31 6.31
C GLN A 250 18.28 6.87 4.89
N GLU A 251 17.38 6.15 4.22
CA GLU A 251 17.56 5.70 2.84
C GLU A 251 17.76 6.88 1.87
N ARG A 252 16.98 7.95 2.05
CA ARG A 252 17.00 9.15 1.19
C ARG A 252 18.19 10.06 1.47
N GLU A 253 18.69 10.07 2.70
CA GLU A 253 19.93 10.75 3.05
C GLU A 253 21.14 10.09 2.41
N LEU A 254 21.18 8.76 2.39
CA LEU A 254 22.28 7.99 1.79
C LEU A 254 22.26 8.03 0.25
N HIS A 255 21.07 8.06 -0.36
CA HIS A 255 20.88 7.88 -1.81
C HIS A 255 20.27 9.10 -2.54
N ARG A 256 20.67 10.32 -2.16
CA ARG A 256 20.10 11.60 -2.64
C ARG A 256 19.86 11.74 -4.16
N GLN A 257 20.60 11.01 -5.01
CA GLN A 257 20.53 11.12 -6.48
C GLN A 257 20.06 9.83 -7.19
N ALA A 258 19.85 8.71 -6.48
CA ALA A 258 19.63 7.40 -7.11
C ALA A 258 18.17 6.94 -7.08
N LEU A 259 17.32 7.50 -6.21
CA LEU A 259 15.94 7.07 -6.07
C LEU A 259 15.07 7.63 -7.21
N ARG A 260 14.51 6.73 -8.03
CA ARG A 260 13.60 7.05 -9.14
C ARG A 260 12.30 6.23 -9.05
N GLY A 261 11.63 6.29 -7.91
CA GLY A 261 10.32 5.68 -7.71
C GLY A 261 9.18 6.62 -8.08
N LEU A 262 7.96 6.06 -8.14
CA LEU A 262 6.74 6.81 -8.40
C LEU A 262 6.55 7.94 -7.38
N PHE A 263 6.84 7.68 -6.10
CA PHE A 263 6.74 8.69 -5.04
C PHE A 263 7.69 9.86 -5.29
N GLU A 264 8.96 9.61 -5.62
CA GLU A 264 9.96 10.66 -5.88
C GLU A 264 9.56 11.53 -7.07
N VAL A 265 9.04 10.92 -8.14
CA VAL A 265 8.49 11.66 -9.29
C VAL A 265 7.36 12.59 -8.84
N ARG A 266 6.46 12.13 -7.97
CA ARG A 266 5.34 12.96 -7.49
C ARG A 266 5.73 14.01 -6.48
N VAL A 267 6.76 13.76 -5.68
CA VAL A 267 7.36 14.78 -4.81
C VAL A 267 7.95 15.92 -5.64
N GLN A 268 8.65 15.60 -6.73
CA GLN A 268 9.20 16.62 -7.62
C GLN A 268 8.09 17.48 -8.26
N GLU A 269 7.04 16.85 -8.81
CA GLU A 269 5.86 17.57 -9.35
C GLU A 269 5.21 18.47 -8.28
N TYR A 270 5.13 17.98 -7.04
CA TYR A 270 4.57 18.71 -5.91
C TYR A 270 5.40 19.94 -5.55
N LEU A 271 6.72 19.80 -5.41
CA LEU A 271 7.63 20.90 -5.07
C LEU A 271 7.68 21.99 -6.14
N GLU A 272 7.66 21.60 -7.42
CA GLU A 272 7.53 22.53 -8.55
C GLU A 272 6.22 23.32 -8.47
N SER A 273 5.12 22.64 -8.14
CA SER A 273 3.82 23.30 -7.98
C SER A 273 3.77 24.29 -6.81
N ILE A 274 4.57 24.08 -5.75
CA ILE A 274 4.69 25.00 -4.63
C ILE A 274 5.46 26.26 -5.05
N HIS A 275 6.59 26.10 -5.76
CA HIS A 275 7.37 27.22 -6.28
C HIS A 275 6.55 28.10 -7.23
N ASP A 276 5.75 27.49 -8.10
CA ASP A 276 4.82 28.22 -8.99
C ASP A 276 3.70 28.93 -8.22
N ASN A 277 3.26 28.38 -7.08
CA ASN A 277 2.17 28.92 -6.28
C ASN A 277 2.59 30.05 -5.32
N GLU A 278 3.89 30.36 -5.14
CA GLU A 278 4.30 31.64 -4.52
C GLU A 278 3.81 32.85 -5.33
N HIS A 279 3.48 32.67 -6.62
CA HIS A 279 2.88 33.70 -7.45
C HIS A 279 1.34 33.72 -7.45
N ARG A 280 0.65 32.68 -6.93
CA ARG A 280 -0.82 32.57 -6.95
C ARG A 280 -1.34 31.63 -5.85
N ARG A 281 -1.27 32.07 -4.59
CA ARG A 281 -1.98 31.37 -3.50
C ARG A 281 -3.49 31.55 -3.67
N VAL A 282 -4.22 30.49 -3.31
CA VAL A 282 -5.69 30.33 -3.22
C VAL A 282 -6.36 29.74 -4.49
N ASN A 283 -6.96 28.56 -4.34
CA ASN A 283 -7.91 27.84 -5.24
C ASN A 283 -7.39 26.86 -6.31
N ARG A 284 -6.72 25.76 -5.93
CA ARG A 284 -6.55 24.60 -6.86
C ARG A 284 -6.78 23.18 -6.30
N PHE A 285 -7.54 23.01 -5.21
CA PHE A 285 -8.01 21.66 -4.81
C PHE A 285 -8.92 21.00 -5.88
N LEU A 286 -9.59 21.80 -6.73
CA LEU A 286 -10.58 21.31 -7.71
C LEU A 286 -10.09 21.26 -9.16
N LYS A 287 -8.91 21.82 -9.51
CA LYS A 287 -8.48 21.94 -10.92
C LYS A 287 -7.62 20.77 -11.42
N GLY A 288 -6.96 20.03 -10.53
CA GLY A 288 -6.08 18.91 -10.92
C GLY A 288 -6.83 17.65 -11.39
N LEU A 289 -8.01 17.39 -10.83
CA LEU A 289 -8.84 16.22 -11.15
C LEU A 289 -9.60 16.38 -12.49
N GLY A 290 -10.00 17.61 -12.85
CA GLY A 290 -10.75 17.86 -14.08
C GLY A 290 -9.95 17.79 -15.39
N ASN A 291 -8.62 17.96 -15.33
CA ASN A 291 -7.79 18.02 -16.55
C ASN A 291 -7.21 16.66 -16.97
N ARG A 292 -7.03 15.70 -16.05
CA ARG A 292 -6.54 14.35 -16.40
C ARG A 292 -7.65 13.36 -16.79
N MET A 293 -8.94 13.69 -16.61
CA MET A 293 -10.07 12.89 -17.14
C MET A 293 -10.46 13.24 -18.58
N LYS A 294 -9.94 14.32 -19.17
CA LYS A 294 -10.22 14.69 -20.58
C LYS A 294 -9.40 13.92 -21.61
N PHE A 295 -8.39 13.16 -21.19
CA PHE A 295 -7.58 12.31 -22.07
C PHE A 295 -8.13 10.89 -22.28
N LEU A 296 -9.29 10.59 -21.69
CA LEU A 296 -9.99 9.30 -21.90
C LEU A 296 -11.32 9.45 -22.68
N SER A 297 -11.63 10.63 -23.24
CA SER A 297 -12.88 10.84 -24.01
C SER A 297 -12.68 11.35 -25.44
N LYS A 298 -11.48 11.23 -26.02
CA LYS A 298 -11.29 11.50 -27.46
C LYS A 298 -10.76 10.25 -28.15
N LYS A 299 -11.72 9.44 -28.59
CA LYS A 299 -11.65 8.74 -29.88
C LYS A 299 -12.35 9.62 -30.90
#